data_AF-A0A2N1ZDP7-F1
#
_entry.id   AF-A0A2N1ZDP7-F1
#
_cell.length_a   1.000
_cell.length_b   1.000
_cell.length_c   1.000
_cell.angle_alpha   90.00
_cell.angle_beta   90.00
_cell.angle_gamma   90.00
#
_symmetry.space_group_name_H-M   'P 1'
#
loop_
_entity.id
_entity.type
_entity.pdbx_description
1 polymer ?
#
loop_
_entity_poly.entity_id
_entity_poly.type
_entity_poly.pdbx_seq_one_letter_code
_entity_poly.pdbx_strand_id
1 'polypeptide(L)'
;MSDAEISVGSNDQLEQGSDARAVNKWGGEICYTWAVAILICVVPAVIYGASFPAGFLLLTVVIFGVPTGLGVLLLKNKTWSSLLWRRLVVLGAVAIITNTAVSQTDKLTPGMATPIADAIAQYKTDTRKYPDALTVLRPIYLANMPAIRAALIQPAISYTVRDGRPRLVIPSAIGDAFANYEYDFEAKIWVHNY
;
A
#
# COMPACT_ATOMS: atom_id res chain seq x y z
N MET A 1 -43.75 42.26 52.43
CA MET A 1 -42.34 42.33 52.01
C MET A 1 -42.05 41.00 51.36
N SER A 2 -42.35 40.92 50.07
CA SER A 2 -42.30 39.71 49.27
C SER A 2 -41.30 39.95 48.14
N ASP A 3 -40.73 38.86 47.66
CA ASP A 3 -40.07 38.69 46.37
C ASP A 3 -38.55 38.87 46.36
N ALA A 4 -37.86 37.73 46.45
CA ALA A 4 -36.59 37.49 45.77
C ALA A 4 -36.42 35.97 45.56
N GLU A 5 -37.15 35.42 44.59
CA GLU A 5 -36.89 34.06 44.08
C GLU A 5 -36.26 34.12 42.68
N ILE A 6 -35.11 33.46 42.58
CA ILE A 6 -34.63 32.65 41.45
C ILE A 6 -34.12 33.38 40.19
N SER A 7 -32.79 33.31 39.98
CA SER A 7 -32.20 33.13 38.65
C SER A 7 -30.85 32.42 38.77
N VAL A 8 -30.89 31.10 39.00
CA VAL A 8 -29.73 30.19 38.93
C VAL A 8 -30.17 28.98 38.11
N GLY A 9 -30.26 29.13 36.79
CA GLY A 9 -30.76 28.04 35.94
C GLY A 9 -30.44 28.16 34.44
N SER A 10 -29.58 29.08 34.03
CA SER A 10 -29.36 29.36 32.59
C SER A 10 -27.96 29.02 32.05
N ASN A 11 -26.97 28.69 32.90
CA ASN A 11 -25.60 28.41 32.42
C ASN A 11 -25.34 26.95 32.06
N ASP A 12 -25.94 25.98 32.77
CA ASP A 12 -25.65 24.55 32.52
C ASP A 12 -26.20 24.04 31.17
N GLN A 13 -27.27 24.67 30.66
CA GLN A 13 -27.86 24.32 29.35
C GLN A 13 -26.99 24.77 28.16
N LEU A 14 -26.14 25.78 28.34
CA LEU A 14 -25.24 26.27 27.27
C LEU A 14 -23.97 25.41 27.14
N GLU A 15 -23.45 24.86 28.23
CA GLU A 15 -22.28 23.96 28.18
C GLU A 15 -22.64 22.58 27.58
N GLN A 16 -23.78 21.98 27.97
CA GLN A 16 -24.21 20.68 27.43
C GLN A 16 -24.47 20.71 25.91
N GLY A 17 -25.01 21.81 25.38
CA GLY A 17 -25.27 21.97 23.95
C GLY A 17 -24.02 22.20 23.09
N SER A 18 -22.92 22.64 23.70
CA SER A 18 -21.61 22.84 23.07
C SER A 18 -20.85 21.52 22.93
N ASP A 19 -20.82 20.71 23.99
CA ASP A 19 -20.11 19.43 24.01
C ASP A 19 -20.72 18.40 23.06
N ALA A 20 -22.05 18.30 22.99
CA ALA A 20 -22.71 17.39 22.04
C ALA A 20 -22.42 17.75 20.57
N ARG A 21 -22.25 19.04 20.26
CA ARG A 21 -21.86 19.50 18.92
C ARG A 21 -20.38 19.23 18.62
N ALA A 22 -19.51 19.35 19.62
CA ALA A 22 -18.09 19.02 19.49
C ALA A 22 -17.88 17.52 19.21
N VAL A 23 -18.61 16.63 19.89
CA VAL A 23 -18.49 15.17 19.72
C VAL A 23 -18.99 14.70 18.34
N ASN A 24 -20.11 15.24 17.83
CA ASN A 24 -20.61 14.89 16.50
C ASN A 24 -19.71 15.41 15.37
N LYS A 25 -19.15 16.62 15.52
CA LYS A 25 -18.18 17.17 14.57
C LYS A 25 -16.85 16.38 14.60
N TRP A 26 -16.46 15.89 15.77
CA TRP A 26 -15.28 15.04 16.00
C TRP A 26 -15.37 13.68 15.30
N GLY A 27 -16.52 13.00 15.40
CA GLY A 27 -16.75 11.73 14.71
C GLY A 27 -16.61 11.88 13.18
N GLY A 28 -17.17 12.95 12.61
CA GLY A 28 -17.09 13.24 11.18
C GLY A 28 -15.67 13.50 10.67
N GLU A 29 -14.87 14.28 11.40
CA GLU A 29 -13.49 14.61 11.00
C GLU A 29 -12.53 13.41 11.11
N ILE A 30 -12.75 12.53 12.09
CA ILE A 30 -12.00 11.28 12.22
C ILE A 30 -12.38 10.34 11.08
N CYS A 31 -13.67 10.12 10.82
CA CYS A 31 -14.12 9.31 9.70
C CYS A 31 -13.56 9.81 8.37
N TYR A 32 -13.49 11.13 8.16
CA TYR A 32 -12.88 11.71 6.96
C TYR A 32 -11.39 11.39 6.86
N THR A 33 -10.63 11.54 7.94
CA THR A 33 -9.18 11.25 7.94
C THR A 33 -8.91 9.77 7.65
N TRP A 34 -9.69 8.87 8.24
CA TRP A 34 -9.61 7.43 7.97
C TRP A 34 -10.03 7.08 6.54
N ALA A 35 -11.11 7.68 6.03
CA ALA A 35 -11.56 7.48 4.66
C ALA A 35 -10.48 7.90 3.65
N VAL A 36 -9.86 9.06 3.86
CA VAL A 36 -8.76 9.55 3.02
C VAL A 36 -7.53 8.64 3.13
N ALA A 37 -7.16 8.20 4.33
CA ALA A 37 -6.03 7.29 4.54
C ALA A 37 -6.25 5.95 3.80
N ILE A 38 -7.45 5.37 3.92
CA ILE A 38 -7.83 4.13 3.23
C ILE A 38 -7.83 4.34 1.71
N LEU A 39 -8.41 5.45 1.25
CA LEU A 39 -8.49 5.77 -0.17
C LEU A 39 -7.11 5.95 -0.81
N ILE A 40 -6.15 6.56 -0.11
CA ILE A 40 -4.81 6.84 -0.69
C ILE A 40 -3.83 5.67 -0.47
N CYS A 41 -3.91 4.95 0.66
CA CYS A 41 -3.00 3.84 0.94
C CYS A 41 -3.54 2.50 0.44
N VAL A 42 -4.75 2.15 0.84
CA VAL A 42 -5.26 0.78 0.73
C VAL A 42 -5.78 0.52 -0.68
N VAL A 43 -6.54 1.46 -1.26
CA VAL A 43 -7.11 1.28 -2.60
C VAL A 43 -6.01 1.06 -3.64
N PRO A 44 -4.95 1.87 -3.73
CA PRO A 44 -3.88 1.63 -4.69
C PRO A 44 -3.09 0.35 -4.40
N ALA A 45 -2.86 0.01 -3.13
CA ALA A 45 -2.20 -1.22 -2.75
C ALA A 45 -2.99 -2.47 -3.18
N VAL A 46 -4.32 -2.44 -3.07
CA VAL A 46 -5.19 -3.56 -3.49
C VAL A 46 -5.32 -3.63 -5.01
N ILE A 47 -5.46 -2.48 -5.69
CA ILE A 47 -5.64 -2.44 -7.14
C ILE A 47 -4.36 -2.85 -7.87
N TYR A 48 -3.23 -2.24 -7.51
CA TYR A 48 -1.96 -2.39 -8.25
C TYR A 48 -0.98 -3.35 -7.57
N GLY A 49 -1.20 -3.70 -6.30
CA GLY A 49 -0.20 -4.44 -5.53
C GLY A 49 1.07 -3.64 -5.30
N ALA A 50 1.03 -2.30 -5.39
CA ALA A 50 2.23 -1.46 -5.36
C ALA A 50 2.33 -0.67 -4.05
N SER A 51 3.53 -0.61 -3.47
CA SER A 51 3.80 0.16 -2.25
C SER A 51 4.03 1.66 -2.50
N PHE A 52 4.22 2.06 -3.76
CA PHE A 52 4.65 3.41 -4.14
C PHE A 52 3.78 4.53 -3.52
N PRO A 53 2.43 4.45 -3.52
CA PRO A 53 1.59 5.47 -2.92
C PRO A 53 1.73 5.56 -1.39
N ALA A 54 1.89 4.41 -0.72
CA ALA A 54 2.12 4.35 0.72
C ALA A 54 3.51 4.91 1.09
N GLY A 55 4.54 4.61 0.29
CA GLY A 55 5.88 5.18 0.44
C GLY A 55 5.90 6.69 0.27
N PHE A 56 5.19 7.23 -0.74
CA PHE A 56 5.07 8.67 -0.94
C PHE A 56 4.31 9.35 0.20
N LEU A 57 3.28 8.72 0.73
CA LEU A 57 2.58 9.22 1.92
C LEU A 57 3.49 9.25 3.15
N LEU A 58 4.31 8.23 3.38
CA LEU A 58 5.29 8.27 4.47
C LEU A 58 6.28 9.42 4.29
N LEU A 59 6.78 9.62 3.07
CA LEU A 59 7.72 10.68 2.77
C LEU A 59 7.09 12.07 2.99
N THR A 60 5.84 12.27 2.57
CA THR A 60 5.12 13.53 2.82
C THR A 60 4.82 13.75 4.31
N VAL A 61 4.43 12.71 5.05
CA VAL A 61 4.24 12.77 6.51
C VAL A 61 5.54 13.13 7.22
N VAL A 62 6.68 12.60 6.78
CA VAL A 62 7.99 12.92 7.37
C VAL A 62 8.43 14.34 7.02
N ILE A 63 8.39 14.72 5.74
CA ILE A 63 8.88 16.02 5.26
C ILE A 63 8.00 17.17 5.74
N PHE A 64 6.68 17.04 5.65
CA PHE A 64 5.77 18.13 6.00
C PHE A 64 5.22 17.96 7.42
N GLY A 65 4.90 16.73 7.84
CA GLY A 65 4.28 16.48 9.14
C GLY A 65 5.21 16.75 10.32
N VAL A 66 6.48 16.34 10.24
CA VAL A 66 7.42 16.54 11.36
C VAL A 66 7.74 18.02 11.58
N PRO A 67 8.11 18.83 10.56
CA PRO A 67 8.37 20.26 10.77
C PRO A 67 7.12 21.04 11.16
N THR A 68 5.96 20.72 10.57
CA THR A 68 4.69 21.37 10.92
C THR A 68 4.27 21.01 12.35
N GLY A 69 4.44 19.74 12.74
CA GLY A 69 4.19 19.28 14.11
C GLY A 69 5.08 20.01 15.13
N LEU A 70 6.39 20.10 14.85
CA LEU A 70 7.34 20.86 15.68
C LEU A 70 7.01 22.36 15.73
N GLY A 71 6.69 22.98 14.60
CA GLY A 71 6.32 24.40 14.54
C GLY A 71 5.06 24.72 15.35
N VAL A 72 4.06 23.85 15.33
CA VAL A 72 2.83 23.99 16.13
C VAL A 72 3.03 23.58 17.59
N LEU A 73 4.09 22.83 17.92
CA LEU A 73 4.47 22.55 19.31
C LEU A 73 5.21 23.75 19.94
N LEU A 74 5.98 24.49 19.12
CA LEU A 74 6.66 25.74 19.49
C LEU A 74 5.69 26.92 19.62
N LEU A 75 4.72 27.03 18.71
CA LEU A 75 3.59 27.96 18.86
C LEU A 75 2.66 27.37 19.91
N LYS A 76 2.58 27.97 21.10
CA LYS A 76 1.90 27.49 22.33
C LYS A 76 0.36 27.32 22.20
N ASN A 77 -0.12 26.68 21.14
CA ASN A 77 -1.51 26.48 20.78
C ASN A 77 -1.85 24.99 20.93
N LYS A 78 -2.03 24.60 22.20
CA LYS A 78 -2.06 23.21 22.67
C LYS A 78 -3.14 22.35 22.00
N THR A 79 -4.27 22.96 21.64
CA THR A 79 -5.44 22.28 21.07
C THR A 79 -5.19 21.85 19.62
N TRP A 80 -4.60 22.73 18.81
CA TRP A 80 -4.31 22.48 17.39
C TRP A 80 -3.15 21.49 17.19
N SER A 81 -2.13 21.56 18.04
CA SER A 81 -0.97 20.65 18.05
C SER A 81 -1.40 19.18 18.24
N SER A 82 -2.28 18.92 19.21
CA SER A 82 -2.70 17.56 19.54
C SER A 82 -3.52 16.88 18.43
N LEU A 83 -4.35 17.65 17.72
CA LEU A 83 -5.17 17.15 16.62
C LEU A 83 -4.31 16.81 15.39
N LEU A 84 -3.37 17.69 15.03
CA LEU A 84 -2.46 17.45 13.91
C LEU A 84 -1.52 16.27 14.18
N TRP A 85 -0.94 16.19 15.39
CA TRP A 85 -0.07 15.08 15.77
C TRP A 85 -0.79 13.73 15.67
N ARG A 86 -2.02 13.65 16.18
CA ARG A 86 -2.83 12.43 16.09
C ARG A 86 -3.11 12.02 14.64
N ARG A 87 -3.42 12.97 13.75
CA ARG A 87 -3.64 12.67 12.31
C ARG A 87 -2.37 12.14 11.64
N LEU A 88 -1.21 12.72 11.94
CA LEU A 88 0.07 12.26 11.41
C LEU A 88 0.42 10.84 11.90
N VAL A 89 0.16 10.54 13.18
CA VAL A 89 0.34 9.20 13.72
C VAL A 89 -0.56 8.17 13.02
N VAL A 90 -1.84 8.49 12.80
CA VAL A 90 -2.76 7.59 12.10
C VAL A 90 -2.32 7.36 10.66
N LEU A 91 -2.00 8.42 9.91
CA LEU A 91 -1.53 8.33 8.53
C LEU A 91 -0.23 7.52 8.43
N GLY A 92 0.73 7.80 9.31
CA GLY A 92 1.98 7.06 9.38
C GLY A 92 1.76 5.58 9.70
N ALA A 93 0.93 5.25 10.69
CA ALA A 93 0.63 3.87 11.05
C ALA A 93 -0.04 3.10 9.90
N VAL A 94 -1.05 3.69 9.24
CA VAL A 94 -1.73 3.06 8.10
C VAL A 94 -0.76 2.84 6.94
N ALA A 95 0.09 3.81 6.63
CA ALA A 95 1.06 3.69 5.55
C ALA A 95 2.14 2.63 5.86
N ILE A 96 2.63 2.54 7.10
CA ILE A 96 3.55 1.48 7.54
C ILE A 96 2.91 0.10 7.40
N ILE A 97 1.68 -0.07 7.89
CA ILE A 97 0.96 -1.34 7.82
C ILE A 97 0.75 -1.75 6.37
N THR A 98 0.31 -0.82 5.53
CA THR A 98 0.09 -1.06 4.10
C THR A 98 1.39 -1.49 3.42
N ASN A 99 2.49 -0.76 3.65
CA ASN A 99 3.78 -1.09 3.05
C ASN A 99 4.30 -2.47 3.53
N THR A 100 4.09 -2.79 4.80
CA THR A 100 4.47 -4.10 5.35
C THR A 100 3.66 -5.22 4.72
N ALA A 101 2.34 -5.03 4.57
CA ALA A 101 1.47 -6.00 3.92
C ALA A 101 1.89 -6.24 2.46
N VAL A 102 2.11 -5.16 1.70
CA VAL A 102 2.60 -5.24 0.31
C VAL A 102 3.95 -5.96 0.25
N SER A 103 4.87 -5.64 1.15
CA SER A 103 6.19 -6.29 1.21
C SER A 103 6.10 -7.78 1.51
N GLN A 104 5.20 -8.20 2.39
CA GLN A 104 4.97 -9.62 2.65
C GLN A 104 4.38 -10.32 1.42
N THR A 105 3.43 -9.69 0.73
CA THR A 105 2.89 -10.27 -0.52
C THR A 105 3.93 -10.33 -1.63
N ASP A 106 4.87 -9.38 -1.69
CA ASP A 106 5.93 -9.36 -2.71
C ASP A 106 6.88 -10.56 -2.59
N LYS A 107 7.15 -11.01 -1.37
CA LYS A 107 7.95 -12.21 -1.12
C LYS A 107 7.32 -13.49 -1.66
N LEU A 108 6.01 -13.48 -1.90
CA LEU A 108 5.29 -14.60 -2.50
C LEU A 108 5.33 -14.57 -4.03
N THR A 109 5.61 -13.41 -4.63
CA THR A 109 5.67 -13.22 -6.10
C THR A 109 6.54 -14.28 -6.79
N PRO A 110 7.78 -14.58 -6.33
CA PRO A 110 8.60 -15.64 -6.94
C PRO A 110 7.91 -17.00 -6.93
N GLY A 111 7.31 -17.38 -5.79
CA GLY A 111 6.62 -18.67 -5.65
C GLY A 111 5.38 -18.79 -6.53
N MET A 112 4.62 -17.70 -6.67
CA MET A 112 3.45 -17.64 -7.56
C MET A 112 3.83 -17.66 -9.04
N ALA A 113 5.03 -17.20 -9.38
CA ALA A 113 5.56 -17.17 -10.74
C ALA A 113 6.30 -18.45 -11.15
N THR A 114 6.74 -19.28 -10.20
CA THR A 114 7.43 -20.55 -10.45
C THR A 114 6.72 -21.45 -11.48
N PRO A 115 5.38 -21.60 -11.52
CA PRO A 115 4.71 -22.41 -12.54
C PRO A 115 4.99 -21.96 -13.98
N ILE A 116 5.25 -20.67 -14.20
CA ILE A 116 5.63 -20.14 -15.53
C ILE A 116 7.04 -20.60 -15.89
N ALA A 117 7.97 -20.51 -14.95
CA ALA A 117 9.34 -20.97 -15.13
C ALA A 117 9.40 -22.48 -15.39
N ASP A 118 8.61 -23.27 -14.66
CA ASP A 118 8.48 -24.71 -14.84
C ASP A 118 7.92 -25.06 -16.21
N ALA A 119 6.88 -24.36 -16.67
CA ALA A 119 6.33 -24.55 -18.02
C ALA A 119 7.35 -24.25 -19.13
N ILE A 120 8.17 -23.21 -18.97
CA ILE A 120 9.27 -22.90 -19.90
C ILE A 120 10.33 -24.01 -19.91
N ALA A 121 10.70 -24.51 -18.72
CA ALA A 121 11.67 -25.59 -18.60
C ALA A 121 11.15 -26.91 -19.20
N GLN A 122 9.85 -27.19 -19.05
CA GLN A 122 9.21 -28.36 -19.64
C GLN A 122 9.13 -28.24 -21.16
N TYR A 123 8.72 -27.08 -21.69
CA TYR A 123 8.73 -26.82 -23.14
C TYR A 123 10.12 -27.03 -23.74
N LYS A 124 11.18 -26.58 -23.05
CA LYS A 124 12.57 -26.80 -23.46
C LYS A 124 12.93 -28.28 -23.50
N THR A 125 12.46 -29.05 -22.53
CA THR A 125 12.73 -30.50 -22.47
C THR A 125 12.12 -31.21 -23.66
N ASP A 126 10.88 -30.84 -24.01
CA ASP A 126 10.11 -31.53 -25.06
C ASP A 126 10.52 -31.10 -26.48
N THR A 127 10.82 -29.82 -26.69
CA THR A 127 11.15 -29.27 -28.02
C THR A 127 12.63 -29.03 -28.25
N ARG A 128 13.46 -29.20 -27.22
CA ARG A 128 14.91 -28.86 -27.18
C ARG A 128 15.23 -27.38 -27.40
N LYS A 129 14.23 -26.49 -27.37
CA LYS A 129 14.40 -25.04 -27.56
C LYS A 129 13.57 -24.28 -26.54
N TYR A 130 13.99 -23.07 -26.20
CA TYR A 130 13.15 -22.17 -25.42
C TYR A 130 12.02 -21.62 -26.28
N PRO A 131 10.84 -21.33 -25.71
CA PRO A 131 9.76 -20.68 -26.44
C PRO A 131 10.19 -19.25 -26.82
N ASP A 132 9.73 -18.75 -27.96
CA ASP A 132 9.99 -17.34 -28.34
C ASP A 132 9.09 -16.37 -27.57
N ALA A 133 7.93 -16.85 -27.11
CA ALA A 133 6.95 -16.07 -26.35
C ALA A 133 6.19 -16.94 -25.34
N LEU A 134 5.75 -16.33 -24.23
CA LEU A 134 4.97 -17.02 -23.18
C LEU A 134 3.62 -17.56 -23.68
N THR A 135 3.07 -16.99 -24.76
CA THR A 135 1.80 -17.44 -25.34
C THR A 135 1.88 -18.86 -25.89
N VAL A 136 3.07 -19.30 -26.32
CA VAL A 136 3.31 -20.65 -26.87
C VAL A 136 3.16 -21.74 -25.80
N LEU A 137 3.33 -21.38 -24.53
CA LEU A 137 3.16 -22.31 -23.41
C LEU A 137 1.68 -22.72 -23.23
N ARG A 138 0.75 -21.91 -23.74
CA ARG A 138 -0.68 -22.16 -23.62
C ARG A 138 -1.21 -22.92 -24.84
N PRO A 139 -2.16 -23.86 -24.64
CA PRO A 139 -2.67 -24.35 -23.36
C PRO A 139 -1.87 -25.55 -22.79
N ILE A 140 -0.91 -26.09 -23.55
CA ILE A 140 -0.33 -27.42 -23.32
C ILE A 140 0.46 -27.51 -22.01
N TYR A 141 1.32 -26.53 -21.76
CA TYR A 141 2.20 -26.49 -20.57
C TYR A 141 1.63 -25.61 -19.46
N LEU A 142 0.70 -24.71 -19.82
CA LEU A 142 0.10 -23.76 -18.90
C LEU A 142 -1.36 -23.53 -19.30
N ALA A 143 -2.30 -24.07 -18.52
CA ALA A 143 -3.74 -23.93 -18.81
C ALA A 143 -4.15 -22.45 -18.84
N ASN A 144 -3.76 -21.71 -17.78
CA ASN A 144 -4.00 -20.28 -17.61
C ASN A 144 -2.76 -19.62 -17.03
N MET A 145 -2.58 -18.33 -17.32
CA MET A 145 -1.50 -17.54 -16.71
C MET A 145 -1.78 -17.39 -15.21
N PRO A 146 -0.90 -17.85 -14.31
CA PRO A 146 -1.12 -17.69 -12.89
C PRO A 146 -1.08 -16.21 -12.53
N ALA A 147 -1.86 -15.83 -11.54
CA ALA A 147 -1.66 -14.55 -10.86
C ALA A 147 -0.30 -14.60 -10.16
N ILE A 148 0.55 -13.62 -10.43
CA ILE A 148 1.88 -13.51 -9.86
C ILE A 148 1.91 -12.57 -8.64
N ARG A 149 0.81 -11.82 -8.41
CA ARG A 149 0.62 -10.99 -7.22
C ARG A 149 -0.80 -11.12 -6.65
N ALA A 150 -0.92 -10.86 -5.35
CA ALA A 150 -2.19 -10.64 -4.67
C ALA A 150 -2.75 -9.23 -4.96
N ALA A 151 -3.00 -8.94 -6.24
CA ALA A 151 -3.48 -7.66 -6.73
C ALA A 151 -4.58 -7.86 -7.78
N LEU A 152 -5.48 -6.89 -7.89
CA LEU A 152 -6.54 -6.93 -8.90
C LEU A 152 -5.97 -6.83 -10.32
N ILE A 153 -5.01 -5.94 -10.52
CA ILE A 153 -4.29 -5.76 -11.78
C ILE A 153 -2.94 -6.45 -11.66
N GLN A 154 -2.69 -7.43 -12.54
CA GLN A 154 -1.42 -8.13 -12.59
C GLN A 154 -0.36 -7.28 -13.30
N PRO A 155 0.89 -7.27 -12.82
CA PRO A 155 1.95 -6.55 -13.50
C PRO A 155 2.32 -7.25 -14.82
N ALA A 156 2.93 -6.50 -15.73
CA ALA A 156 3.40 -7.05 -16.99
C ALA A 156 4.60 -7.99 -16.75
N ILE A 157 4.49 -9.23 -17.23
CA ILE A 157 5.60 -10.20 -17.22
C ILE A 157 6.42 -9.99 -18.48
N SER A 158 7.71 -9.70 -18.31
CA SER A 158 8.63 -9.57 -19.45
C SER A 158 9.37 -10.87 -19.64
N TYR A 159 9.25 -11.44 -20.84
CA TYR A 159 10.00 -12.62 -21.25
C TYR A 159 10.74 -12.33 -22.54
N THR A 160 12.05 -12.56 -22.52
CA THR A 160 12.89 -12.39 -23.71
C THR A 160 13.92 -13.50 -23.77
N VAL A 161 14.30 -13.91 -24.98
CA VAL A 161 15.41 -14.84 -25.20
C VAL A 161 16.52 -14.06 -25.90
N ARG A 162 17.67 -13.91 -25.26
CA ARG A 162 18.86 -13.29 -25.85
C ARG A 162 19.99 -14.30 -25.86
N ASP A 163 20.62 -14.50 -27.01
CA ASP A 163 21.75 -15.43 -27.18
C ASP A 163 21.46 -16.86 -26.68
N GLY A 164 20.22 -17.33 -26.88
CA GLY A 164 19.75 -18.64 -26.41
C GLY A 164 19.51 -18.73 -24.90
N ARG A 165 19.67 -17.63 -24.16
CA ARG A 165 19.40 -17.54 -22.72
C ARG A 165 18.02 -16.91 -22.49
N PRO A 166 17.08 -17.63 -21.87
CA PRO A 166 15.79 -17.09 -21.51
C PRO A 166 15.95 -16.16 -20.32
N ARG A 167 15.21 -15.05 -20.34
CA ARG A 167 15.14 -14.08 -19.28
C ARG A 167 13.68 -13.85 -18.94
N LEU A 168 13.27 -14.28 -17.75
CA LEU A 168 11.93 -14.06 -17.22
C LEU A 168 12.03 -13.02 -16.11
N VAL A 169 11.43 -11.85 -16.34
CA VAL A 169 11.48 -10.72 -15.42
C VAL A 169 10.07 -10.35 -14.99
N ILE A 170 9.90 -10.24 -13.68
CA ILE A 170 8.67 -9.85 -13.02
C ILE A 170 9.00 -8.67 -12.14
N PRO A 171 8.30 -7.54 -12.25
CA PRO A 171 8.61 -6.41 -11.41
C PRO A 171 8.28 -6.71 -9.95
N SER A 172 8.90 -5.99 -9.02
CA SER A 172 8.64 -6.11 -7.57
C SER A 172 7.54 -5.14 -7.15
N ALA A 173 6.65 -5.58 -6.26
CA ALA A 173 5.60 -4.73 -5.69
C ALA A 173 6.15 -3.57 -4.84
N ILE A 174 7.34 -3.75 -4.26
CA ILE A 174 8.00 -2.75 -3.39
C ILE A 174 8.69 -1.66 -4.23
N GLY A 175 8.98 -1.94 -5.51
CA GLY A 175 9.68 -1.04 -6.40
C GLY A 175 9.35 -1.30 -7.85
N ASP A 176 8.08 -1.22 -8.23
CA ASP A 176 7.56 -1.64 -9.55
C ASP A 176 8.26 -0.97 -10.76
N ALA A 177 9.02 0.11 -10.52
CA ALA A 177 9.83 0.82 -11.51
C ALA A 177 11.35 0.61 -11.39
N PHE A 178 11.85 0.03 -10.30
CA PHE A 178 13.27 0.00 -9.96
C PHE A 178 13.78 -1.40 -9.56
N ALA A 179 12.93 -2.24 -8.98
CA ALA A 179 13.29 -3.58 -8.54
C ALA A 179 12.51 -4.64 -9.32
N ASN A 180 13.19 -5.72 -9.70
CA ASN A 180 12.60 -6.83 -10.44
C ASN A 180 13.10 -8.17 -9.90
N TYR A 181 12.24 -9.18 -9.96
CA TYR A 181 12.59 -10.58 -9.83
C TYR A 181 12.93 -11.14 -11.21
N GLU A 182 14.11 -11.71 -11.32
CA GLU A 182 14.58 -12.39 -12.52
C GLU A 182 14.78 -13.87 -12.21
N TYR A 183 14.25 -14.75 -13.06
CA TYR A 183 14.49 -16.18 -12.90
C TYR A 183 15.75 -16.61 -13.65
N ASP A 184 16.69 -17.19 -12.92
CA ASP A 184 17.86 -17.87 -13.48
C ASP A 184 17.48 -19.32 -13.81
N PHE A 185 17.40 -19.64 -15.10
CA PHE A 185 17.05 -20.97 -15.58
C PHE A 185 18.18 -22.01 -15.43
N GLU A 186 19.43 -21.57 -15.28
CA GLU A 186 20.58 -22.47 -15.06
C GLU A 186 20.66 -22.86 -13.59
N ALA A 187 20.62 -21.87 -12.70
CA ALA A 187 20.67 -22.10 -11.25
C ALA A 187 19.30 -22.50 -10.66
N LYS A 188 18.20 -22.34 -11.42
CA LYS A 188 16.81 -22.60 -10.99
C LYS A 188 16.41 -21.81 -9.74
N ILE A 189 16.83 -20.55 -9.68
CA ILE A 189 16.55 -19.65 -8.56
C ILE A 189 15.99 -18.32 -9.06
N TRP A 190 15.17 -17.70 -8.22
CA TRP A 190 14.77 -16.32 -8.41
C TRP A 190 15.81 -15.40 -7.79
N VAL A 191 16.34 -14.48 -8.60
CA VAL A 191 17.28 -13.44 -8.20
C VAL A 191 16.52 -12.12 -8.13
N HIS A 192 16.69 -11.40 -7.03
CA HIS A 192 16.08 -10.08 -6.85
C HIS A 192 17.10 -8.99 -7.21
N ASN A 193 16.80 -8.24 -8.26
CA ASN A 193 17.63 -7.16 -8.78
C ASN A 193 17.01 -5.81 -8.37
N TYR A 194 17.79 -4.96 -7.71
CA TYR A 194 17.42 -3.59 -7.32
C TYR A 194 17.98 -2.54 -8.28
#